data_AF-A0A0S9CJL2-F1
#
_entry.id   AF-A0A0S9CJL2-F1
#
_cell.length_a   1.000
_cell.length_b   1.000
_cell.length_c   1.000
_cell.angle_alpha   90.00
_cell.angle_beta   90.00
_cell.angle_gamma   90.00
#
_symmetry.space_group_name_H-M   'P 1'
#
loop_
_entity.id
_entity.type
_entity.pdbx_description
1 polymer ?
#
loop_
_entity_poly.entity_id
_entity_poly.type
_entity_poly.pdbx_seq_one_letter_code
_entity_poly.pdbx_strand_id
1 'polypeptide(L)'
;MPPGVRIIFTLVFAVPALIVVIRWLWPLPIPLWAKVPAALLMIGASQFHLWSRLSSGSVFAPEFPRLLVILFNWAFGVLLLLAVLQLILDVGAVLTMIARREVVRTPDWLRYAAAALAAVAGSVAVANALRVPPIKDVTVRIRGLPASFDGYRIVQLTDLHISRLFTAGWARAVVDRSNQAGADLIVVTGDFIDGSVEMRRADIAPLGQLQAPDGVYAIPGNHEYFFSYPAWMRHLAGMGFRMLPNAHTVIRRDDAGLVIAGVTDLSAPSVGEAAPDLVRALQDAPAGAPVVLLDHQPRQARTAAQRGVALQLSGHTHGGMLVGLDRFVARANAGFVSGHYELGDMTLYVSNGTGLWPGFALRLGVPSEITRITLRRR
;
A
#
# COMPACT_ATOMS: atom_id res chain seq x y z
N MET A 1 -16.76 -11.49 1.86
CA MET A 1 -16.50 -11.14 3.27
C MET A 1 -17.51 -11.79 4.20
N PRO A 2 -17.04 -12.56 5.21
CA PRO A 2 -17.84 -13.10 6.30
C PRO A 2 -18.60 -11.99 7.07
N PRO A 3 -19.75 -12.29 7.71
CA PRO A 3 -20.55 -11.30 8.43
C PRO A 3 -19.79 -10.51 9.50
N GLY A 4 -18.95 -11.18 10.31
CA GLY A 4 -18.17 -10.54 11.37
C GLY A 4 -17.14 -9.53 10.85
N VAL A 5 -16.49 -9.82 9.72
CA VAL A 5 -15.53 -8.90 9.08
C VAL A 5 -16.24 -7.65 8.58
N ARG A 6 -17.47 -7.76 8.07
CA ARG A 6 -18.26 -6.60 7.61
C ARG A 6 -18.57 -5.64 8.75
N ILE A 7 -18.97 -6.15 9.91
CA ILE A 7 -19.30 -5.32 11.08
C ILE A 7 -18.06 -4.53 11.53
N ILE A 8 -16.92 -5.21 11.66
CA ILE A 8 -15.66 -4.56 12.05
C ILE A 8 -15.30 -3.47 11.03
N PHE A 9 -15.42 -3.77 9.74
CA PHE A 9 -15.11 -2.81 8.68
C PHE A 9 -15.99 -1.56 8.77
N THR A 10 -17.31 -1.72 8.87
CA THR A 10 -18.24 -0.59 9.03
C THR A 10 -17.92 0.23 10.28
N LEU A 11 -17.64 -0.42 11.42
CA LEU A 11 -17.31 0.28 12.66
C LEU A 11 -16.01 1.08 12.56
N VAL A 12 -14.94 0.50 12.00
CA VAL A 12 -13.65 1.20 11.84
C VAL A 12 -13.82 2.50 11.04
N PHE A 13 -14.62 2.47 9.98
CA PHE A 13 -14.88 3.66 9.15
C PHE A 13 -15.95 4.60 9.76
N ALA A 14 -16.82 4.12 10.64
CA ALA A 14 -17.85 4.94 11.30
C ALA A 14 -17.32 5.71 12.52
N VAL A 15 -16.41 5.12 13.31
CA VAL A 15 -15.94 5.68 14.58
C VAL A 15 -15.43 7.12 14.46
N PRO A 16 -14.53 7.47 13.50
CA PRO A 16 -14.09 8.86 13.37
C PRO A 16 -15.24 9.83 13.09
N ALA A 17 -16.17 9.44 12.21
CA ALA A 17 -17.34 10.27 11.90
C ALA A 17 -18.26 10.45 13.11
N LEU A 18 -18.49 9.40 13.90
CA LEU A 18 -19.28 9.48 15.14
C LEU A 18 -18.63 10.40 16.18
N ILE A 19 -17.30 10.32 16.35
CA ILE A 19 -16.56 11.24 17.21
C ILE A 19 -16.76 12.68 16.72
N VAL A 20 -16.60 12.95 15.43
CA VAL A 20 -16.81 14.29 14.88
C VAL A 20 -18.25 14.76 15.09
N VAL A 21 -19.26 13.93 14.83
CA VAL A 21 -20.67 14.30 15.00
C VAL A 21 -20.98 14.64 16.47
N ILE A 22 -20.58 13.78 17.40
CA ILE A 22 -20.93 13.91 18.83
C ILE A 22 -20.07 14.98 19.52
N ARG A 23 -18.76 14.98 19.25
CA ARG A 23 -17.80 15.81 20.00
C ARG A 23 -17.48 17.12 19.30
N TRP A 24 -17.57 17.21 17.97
CA TRP A 24 -17.25 18.43 17.22
C TRP A 24 -18.50 19.17 16.72
N LEU A 25 -19.42 18.50 16.01
CA LEU A 25 -20.59 19.12 15.38
C LEU A 25 -21.69 19.48 16.40
N TRP A 26 -22.01 18.56 17.31
CA TRP A 26 -23.10 18.74 18.27
C TRP A 26 -22.93 19.95 19.20
N PRO A 27 -21.73 20.27 19.73
CA PRO A 27 -21.55 21.43 20.60
C PRO A 27 -21.60 22.78 19.89
N LEU A 28 -21.47 22.84 18.55
CA LEU A 28 -21.46 24.11 17.82
C LEU A 28 -22.80 24.84 17.90
N PRO A 29 -22.81 26.18 17.93
CA PRO A 29 -24.02 27.01 18.02
C PRO A 29 -24.74 27.13 16.66
N ILE A 30 -24.93 26.00 15.97
CA ILE A 30 -25.65 25.90 14.70
C ILE A 30 -27.02 25.22 14.90
N PRO A 31 -28.07 25.61 14.15
CA PRO A 31 -29.41 25.09 14.35
C PRO A 31 -29.53 23.61 13.94
N LEU A 32 -30.48 22.89 14.56
CA LEU A 32 -30.63 21.44 14.38
C LEU A 32 -30.89 21.05 12.91
N TRP A 33 -31.64 21.86 12.16
CA TRP A 33 -31.93 21.63 10.75
C TRP A 33 -30.66 21.62 9.88
N ALA A 34 -29.58 22.26 10.32
CA ALA A 34 -28.28 22.20 9.66
C ALA A 34 -27.41 21.04 10.19
N LYS A 35 -27.49 20.75 11.50
CA LYS A 35 -26.73 19.64 12.13
C LYS A 35 -27.11 18.28 11.57
N VAL A 36 -28.40 18.01 11.41
CA VAL A 36 -28.87 16.67 11.01
C VAL A 36 -28.38 16.29 9.60
N PRO A 37 -28.57 17.12 8.55
CA PRO A 37 -28.03 16.83 7.23
C PRO A 37 -26.50 16.74 7.22
N ALA A 38 -25.80 17.62 7.95
CA ALA A 38 -24.35 17.57 8.04
C ALA A 38 -23.85 16.25 8.67
N ALA A 39 -24.48 15.79 9.76
CA ALA A 39 -24.15 14.52 10.38
C ALA A 39 -24.40 13.33 9.44
N LEU A 40 -25.54 13.32 8.74
CA LEU A 40 -25.85 12.28 7.76
C LEU A 40 -24.84 12.27 6.61
N LEU A 41 -24.43 13.43 6.11
CA LEU A 41 -23.42 13.56 5.08
C LEU A 41 -22.06 13.03 5.55
N MET A 42 -21.64 13.37 6.77
CA MET A 42 -20.38 12.88 7.36
C MET A 42 -20.37 11.36 7.52
N ILE A 43 -21.45 10.78 8.04
CA ILE A 43 -21.59 9.33 8.18
C ILE A 43 -21.61 8.67 6.79
N GLY A 44 -22.39 9.19 5.85
CA GLY A 44 -22.45 8.68 4.48
C GLY A 44 -21.10 8.72 3.76
N ALA A 45 -20.33 9.81 3.92
CA ALA A 45 -18.99 9.95 3.38
C ALA A 45 -18.00 8.97 4.02
N SER A 46 -18.13 8.71 5.31
CA SER A 46 -17.25 7.76 6.02
C SER A 46 -17.46 6.32 5.56
N GLN A 47 -18.65 5.97 5.08
CA GLN A 47 -18.98 4.64 4.56
C GLN A 47 -18.59 4.42 3.09
N PHE A 48 -17.46 4.98 2.64
CA PHE A 48 -16.93 4.88 1.27
C PHE A 48 -16.96 3.45 0.70
N HIS A 49 -16.59 2.47 1.52
CA HIS A 49 -16.54 1.06 1.12
C HIS A 49 -17.90 0.48 0.73
N LEU A 50 -19.00 0.96 1.33
CA LEU A 50 -20.35 0.54 0.94
C LEU A 50 -20.69 1.08 -0.46
N TRP A 51 -20.32 2.32 -0.75
CA TRP A 51 -20.47 2.92 -2.09
C TRP A 51 -19.64 2.18 -3.14
N SER A 52 -18.40 1.83 -2.81
CA SER A 52 -17.57 0.98 -3.67
C SER A 52 -18.28 -0.33 -3.98
N ARG A 53 -18.79 -1.01 -2.95
CA ARG A 53 -19.50 -2.27 -3.12
C ARG A 53 -20.78 -2.15 -3.95
N LEU A 54 -21.52 -1.06 -3.81
CA LEU A 54 -22.68 -0.79 -4.65
C LEU A 54 -22.29 -0.58 -6.11
N SER A 55 -21.12 0.01 -6.38
CA SER A 55 -20.67 0.31 -7.74
C SER A 55 -20.12 -0.91 -8.51
N SER A 56 -19.40 -1.82 -7.85
CA SER A 56 -18.70 -2.93 -8.53
C SER A 56 -18.99 -4.31 -7.96
N GLY A 57 -19.75 -4.41 -6.88
CA GLY A 57 -19.91 -5.62 -6.08
C GLY A 57 -18.76 -5.85 -5.08
N SER A 58 -17.66 -5.09 -5.16
CA SER A 58 -16.49 -5.19 -4.28
C SER A 58 -16.26 -3.92 -3.47
N VAL A 59 -15.88 -4.09 -2.20
CA VAL A 59 -15.46 -2.94 -1.36
C VAL A 59 -14.12 -2.36 -1.79
N PHE A 60 -13.36 -3.08 -2.63
CA PHE A 60 -12.00 -2.72 -3.02
C PHE A 60 -11.90 -1.98 -4.36
N ALA A 61 -12.90 -2.10 -5.24
CA ALA A 61 -12.87 -1.53 -6.60
C ALA A 61 -13.98 -0.48 -6.80
N PRO A 62 -13.75 0.79 -6.46
CA PRO A 62 -14.75 1.84 -6.69
C PRO A 62 -14.90 2.17 -8.19
N GLU A 63 -16.12 2.08 -8.72
CA GLU A 63 -16.46 2.35 -10.14
C GLU A 63 -17.32 3.59 -10.32
N PHE A 64 -16.86 4.71 -9.79
CA PHE A 64 -17.43 6.03 -10.01
C PHE A 64 -16.37 6.99 -10.57
N PRO A 65 -16.75 8.19 -11.05
CA PRO A 65 -15.81 9.16 -11.58
C PRO A 65 -14.66 9.45 -10.60
N ARG A 66 -13.44 9.59 -11.13
CA ARG A 66 -12.21 9.82 -10.34
C ARG A 66 -12.36 10.93 -9.31
N LEU A 67 -13.00 12.04 -9.68
CA LEU A 67 -13.23 13.16 -8.76
C LEU A 67 -14.03 12.74 -7.53
N LEU A 68 -15.04 11.88 -7.68
CA LEU A 68 -15.82 11.39 -6.56
C LEU A 68 -15.00 10.47 -5.65
N VAL A 69 -14.12 9.63 -6.20
CA VAL A 69 -13.14 8.84 -5.41
C VAL A 69 -12.24 9.75 -4.58
N ILE A 70 -11.74 10.83 -5.18
CA ILE A 70 -10.90 11.82 -4.51
C ILE A 70 -11.69 12.51 -3.39
N LEU A 71 -12.92 12.94 -3.66
CA LEU A 71 -13.77 13.63 -2.69
C LEU A 71 -14.12 12.75 -1.49
N PHE A 72 -14.43 11.46 -1.71
CA PHE A 72 -14.68 10.53 -0.60
C PHE A 72 -13.44 10.33 0.27
N ASN A 73 -12.28 10.11 -0.35
CA ASN A 73 -11.02 9.94 0.38
C ASN A 73 -10.64 11.21 1.13
N TRP A 74 -10.83 12.38 0.52
CA TRP A 74 -10.64 13.67 1.19
C TRP A 74 -11.59 13.82 2.38
N ALA A 75 -12.89 13.63 2.18
CA ALA A 75 -13.88 13.76 3.25
C ALA A 75 -13.59 12.82 4.41
N PHE A 76 -13.27 11.55 4.12
CA PHE A 76 -12.90 10.58 5.15
C PHE A 76 -11.59 10.97 5.86
N GLY A 77 -10.58 11.43 5.13
CA GLY A 77 -9.32 11.92 5.72
C GLY A 77 -9.52 13.12 6.64
N VAL A 78 -10.37 14.07 6.24
CA VAL A 78 -10.75 15.22 7.07
C VAL A 78 -11.46 14.74 8.33
N LEU A 79 -12.42 13.81 8.23
CA LEU A 79 -13.13 13.25 9.39
C LEU A 79 -12.17 12.52 10.34
N LEU A 80 -11.23 11.74 9.81
CA LEU A 80 -10.23 11.02 10.59
C LEU A 80 -9.32 11.99 11.36
N LEU A 81 -8.75 12.97 10.66
CA LEU A 81 -7.84 13.95 11.26
C LEU A 81 -8.57 14.87 12.26
N LEU A 82 -9.80 15.28 11.93
CA LEU A 82 -10.63 16.08 12.83
C LEU A 82 -11.02 15.30 14.08
N ALA A 83 -11.33 14.00 13.98
CA ALA A 83 -11.57 13.16 15.14
C ALA A 83 -10.33 13.12 16.06
N VAL A 84 -9.13 12.95 15.51
CA VAL A 84 -7.88 12.96 16.29
C VAL A 84 -7.65 14.32 16.96
N LEU A 85 -7.78 15.41 16.22
CA LEU A 85 -7.64 16.77 16.77
C LEU A 85 -8.68 17.05 17.87
N GLN A 86 -9.92 16.58 17.69
CA GLN A 86 -10.97 16.72 18.68
C GLN A 86 -10.66 15.93 19.96
N LEU A 87 -10.11 14.72 19.85
CA LEU A 87 -9.64 13.94 21.00
C LEU A 87 -8.49 14.65 21.73
N ILE A 88 -7.57 15.28 21.01
CA ILE A 88 -6.49 16.09 21.61
C ILE A 88 -7.08 17.29 22.37
N LEU A 89 -8.05 18.00 21.79
CA LEU A 89 -8.75 19.10 22.46
C LEU A 89 -9.51 18.61 23.71
N ASP A 90 -10.14 17.44 23.64
CA ASP A 90 -10.86 16.84 24.75
C ASP A 90 -9.91 16.48 25.90
N VAL A 91 -8.76 15.86 25.61
CA VAL A 91 -7.72 15.57 26.62
C VAL A 91 -7.19 16.87 27.22
N GLY A 92 -6.88 17.88 26.41
CA GLY A 92 -6.42 19.19 26.88
C GLY A 92 -7.45 19.87 27.80
N ALA A 93 -8.74 19.78 27.47
CA ALA A 93 -9.82 20.29 28.32
C ALA A 93 -9.87 19.56 29.66
N VAL A 94 -9.80 18.21 29.66
CA VAL A 94 -9.78 17.40 30.88
C VAL A 94 -8.58 17.74 31.77
N LEU A 95 -7.38 17.83 31.21
CA LEU A 95 -6.18 18.21 31.95
C LEU A 95 -6.31 19.62 32.57
N THR A 96 -6.91 20.56 31.83
CA THR A 96 -7.16 21.92 32.34
C THR A 96 -8.20 21.92 33.46
N MET A 97 -9.26 21.11 33.34
CA MET A 97 -10.28 20.95 34.39
C MET A 97 -9.67 20.39 35.68
N ILE A 98 -8.78 19.40 35.57
CA ILE A 98 -8.07 18.84 36.73
C ILE A 98 -7.17 19.90 37.38
N ALA A 99 -6.42 20.65 36.58
CA ALA A 99 -5.49 21.66 37.08
C ALA A 99 -6.21 22.85 37.75
N ARG A 100 -7.32 23.33 37.16
CA ARG A 100 -8.07 24.49 37.64
C ARG A 100 -9.18 24.13 38.63
N ARG A 101 -9.55 22.85 38.73
CA ARG A 101 -10.70 22.35 39.51
C ARG A 101 -12.04 23.00 39.13
N GLU A 102 -12.18 23.38 37.87
CA GLU A 102 -13.36 24.03 37.32
C GLU A 102 -13.77 23.37 36.00
N VAL A 103 -15.05 23.50 35.64
CA VAL A 103 -15.54 23.00 34.35
C VAL A 103 -15.10 23.95 33.24
N VAL A 104 -14.28 23.45 32.33
CA VAL A 104 -13.78 24.20 31.17
C VAL A 104 -14.55 23.76 29.93
N ARG A 105 -15.00 24.73 29.13
CA ARG A 105 -15.56 24.48 27.81
C ARG A 105 -14.55 24.86 26.75
N THR A 106 -14.31 23.96 25.80
CA THR A 106 -13.48 24.25 24.62
C THR A 106 -14.14 25.36 23.79
N PRO A 107 -13.48 26.51 23.58
CA PRO A 107 -14.00 27.59 22.76
C PRO A 107 -14.29 27.15 21.31
N ASP A 108 -15.34 27.71 20.70
CA ASP A 108 -15.76 27.33 19.35
C ASP A 108 -14.69 27.63 18.29
N TRP A 109 -13.92 28.70 18.45
CA TRP A 109 -12.84 29.04 17.52
C TRP A 109 -11.77 27.95 17.41
N LEU A 110 -11.47 27.21 18.50
CA LEU A 110 -10.56 26.06 18.45
C LEU A 110 -11.14 24.91 17.63
N ARG A 111 -12.46 24.72 17.67
CA ARG A 111 -13.16 23.72 16.86
C ARG A 111 -13.09 24.07 15.38
N TYR A 112 -13.32 25.34 15.04
CA TYR A 112 -13.16 25.82 13.65
C TYR A 112 -11.71 25.73 13.18
N ALA A 113 -10.74 26.10 14.02
CA ALA A 113 -9.31 25.96 13.71
C ALA A 113 -8.91 24.49 13.49
N ALA A 114 -9.39 23.57 14.33
CA ALA A 114 -9.16 22.13 14.14
C ALA A 114 -9.77 21.61 12.83
N ALA A 115 -10.96 22.07 12.46
CA ALA A 115 -11.59 21.70 11.18
C ALA A 115 -10.81 22.24 9.98
N ALA A 116 -10.36 23.50 10.03
CA ALA A 116 -9.53 24.09 8.99
C ALA A 116 -8.20 23.35 8.85
N LEU A 117 -7.54 23.03 9.97
CA LEU A 117 -6.29 22.26 9.98
C LEU A 117 -6.49 20.85 9.42
N ALA A 118 -7.56 20.16 9.82
CA ALA A 118 -7.91 18.84 9.29
C ALA A 118 -8.20 18.88 7.79
N ALA A 119 -8.88 19.93 7.30
CA ALA A 119 -9.15 20.13 5.88
C ALA A 119 -7.86 20.30 5.08
N VAL A 120 -6.95 21.18 5.53
CA VAL A 120 -5.65 21.40 4.88
C VAL A 120 -4.80 20.14 4.92
N ALA A 121 -4.66 19.50 6.08
CA ALA A 121 -3.89 18.27 6.23
C ALA A 121 -4.47 17.11 5.40
N GLY A 122 -5.80 16.98 5.35
CA GLY A 122 -6.49 16.01 4.51
C GLY A 122 -6.27 16.24 3.02
N SER A 123 -6.31 17.50 2.56
CA SER A 123 -5.96 17.86 1.17
C SER A 123 -4.51 17.53 0.84
N VAL A 124 -3.56 17.85 1.72
CA VAL A 124 -2.16 17.46 1.57
C VAL A 124 -1.99 15.93 1.55
N ALA A 125 -2.72 15.22 2.42
CA ALA A 125 -2.68 13.77 2.51
C ALA A 125 -3.12 13.10 1.21
N VAL A 126 -4.25 13.54 0.64
CA VAL A 126 -4.76 13.03 -0.64
C VAL A 126 -3.82 13.43 -1.78
N ALA A 127 -3.35 14.67 -1.83
CA ALA A 127 -2.40 15.09 -2.86
C ALA A 127 -1.12 14.22 -2.86
N ASN A 128 -0.59 13.91 -1.67
CA ASN A 128 0.55 13.01 -1.50
C ASN A 128 0.24 11.56 -1.88
N ALA A 129 -1.00 11.10 -1.66
CA ALA A 129 -1.43 9.77 -2.06
C ALA A 129 -1.53 9.61 -3.59
N LEU A 130 -1.95 10.66 -4.30
CA LEU A 130 -2.20 10.63 -5.75
C LEU A 130 -1.00 10.97 -6.63
N ARG A 131 0.07 11.52 -6.04
CA ARG A 131 1.25 11.92 -6.81
C ARG A 131 1.91 10.71 -7.46
N VAL A 132 2.58 10.92 -8.58
CA VAL A 132 3.52 9.92 -9.12
C VAL A 132 4.73 9.91 -8.18
N PRO A 133 5.06 8.77 -7.55
CA PRO A 133 6.11 8.69 -6.55
C PRO A 133 7.50 9.08 -7.09
N PRO A 134 8.35 9.74 -6.29
CA PRO A 134 9.76 9.93 -6.64
C PRO A 134 10.53 8.59 -6.63
N ILE A 135 11.70 8.58 -7.27
CA ILE A 135 12.68 7.51 -7.09
C ILE A 135 13.24 7.59 -5.67
N LYS A 136 13.30 6.45 -4.98
CA LYS A 136 13.98 6.31 -3.69
C LYS A 136 15.15 5.34 -3.85
N ASP A 137 16.35 5.83 -3.62
CA ASP A 137 17.56 5.04 -3.69
C ASP A 137 17.80 4.27 -2.38
N VAL A 138 18.03 2.97 -2.51
CA VAL A 138 18.35 2.08 -1.39
C VAL A 138 19.58 1.27 -1.77
N THR A 139 20.55 1.17 -0.87
CA THR A 139 21.71 0.30 -1.05
C THR A 139 21.60 -0.90 -0.13
N VAL A 140 21.67 -2.11 -0.68
CA VAL A 140 21.64 -3.36 0.08
C VAL A 140 22.97 -4.07 -0.06
N ARG A 141 23.60 -4.42 1.07
CA ARG A 141 24.87 -5.15 1.10
C ARG A 141 24.63 -6.64 1.28
N ILE A 142 24.93 -7.42 0.25
CA ILE A 142 24.73 -8.88 0.25
C ILE A 142 26.07 -9.58 0.48
N ARG A 143 26.12 -10.48 1.48
CA ARG A 143 27.27 -11.37 1.68
C ARG A 143 27.33 -12.40 0.56
N GLY A 144 28.52 -12.62 0.01
CA GLY A 144 28.71 -13.57 -1.09
C GLY A 144 28.17 -13.09 -2.44
N LEU A 145 27.84 -11.80 -2.58
CA LEU A 145 27.46 -11.22 -3.88
C LEU A 145 28.66 -11.32 -4.86
N PRO A 146 28.49 -11.94 -6.04
CA PRO A 146 29.54 -12.01 -7.04
C PRO A 146 29.98 -10.61 -7.51
N ALA A 147 31.25 -10.47 -7.93
CA ALA A 147 31.81 -9.21 -8.40
C ALA A 147 31.00 -8.59 -9.56
N SER A 148 30.52 -9.44 -10.47
CA SER A 148 29.75 -9.03 -11.64
C SER A 148 28.36 -8.46 -11.32
N PHE A 149 27.88 -8.61 -10.09
CA PHE A 149 26.63 -8.01 -9.60
C PHE A 149 26.86 -6.84 -8.62
N ASP A 150 28.11 -6.42 -8.36
CA ASP A 150 28.36 -5.23 -7.55
C ASP A 150 27.95 -3.96 -8.31
N GLY A 151 26.98 -3.24 -7.75
CA GLY A 151 26.36 -2.08 -8.39
C GLY A 151 25.14 -2.41 -9.24
N TYR A 152 24.70 -3.68 -9.28
CA TYR A 152 23.49 -4.10 -9.98
C TYR A 152 22.24 -3.42 -9.42
N ARG A 153 21.38 -2.90 -10.30
CA ARG A 153 20.24 -2.05 -9.95
C ARG A 153 18.92 -2.73 -10.24
N ILE A 154 18.10 -2.87 -9.20
CA ILE A 154 16.74 -3.40 -9.28
C ILE A 154 15.78 -2.25 -9.00
N VAL A 155 14.85 -1.98 -9.92
CA VAL A 155 13.70 -1.11 -9.62
C VAL A 155 12.52 -1.97 -9.18
N GLN A 156 12.04 -1.73 -7.97
CA GLN A 156 10.85 -2.36 -7.42
C GLN A 156 9.66 -1.40 -7.56
N LEU A 157 8.61 -1.92 -8.20
CA LEU A 157 7.25 -1.38 -8.14
C LEU A 157 6.39 -2.33 -7.30
N THR A 158 5.42 -1.78 -6.60
CA THR A 158 4.49 -2.58 -5.80
C THR A 158 3.26 -1.77 -5.47
N ASP A 159 2.15 -2.42 -5.18
CA ASP A 159 0.97 -1.76 -4.65
C ASP A 159 0.49 -0.63 -5.58
N LEU A 160 0.47 -0.92 -6.88
CA LEU A 160 0.11 0.04 -7.93
C LEU A 160 -1.39 0.36 -7.87
N HIS A 161 -2.23 -0.62 -7.55
CA HIS A 161 -3.69 -0.47 -7.38
C HIS A 161 -4.33 0.33 -8.52
N ILE A 162 -3.97 0.00 -9.76
CA ILE A 162 -4.53 0.62 -10.96
C ILE A 162 -6.06 0.51 -10.91
N SER A 163 -6.72 1.67 -10.95
CA SER A 163 -8.11 1.87 -10.56
C SER A 163 -8.66 3.16 -11.16
N ARG A 164 -9.92 3.49 -10.88
CA ARG A 164 -10.46 4.83 -11.20
C ARG A 164 -9.69 5.97 -10.55
N LEU A 165 -8.93 5.70 -9.48
CA LEU A 165 -8.06 6.67 -8.84
C LEU A 165 -6.72 6.82 -9.59
N PHE A 166 -6.09 5.68 -9.91
CA PHE A 166 -4.81 5.56 -10.61
C PHE A 166 -5.03 5.10 -12.06
N THR A 167 -5.23 6.07 -12.93
CA THR A 167 -5.61 5.86 -14.34
C THR A 167 -4.42 5.53 -15.24
N ALA A 168 -4.67 5.21 -16.51
CA ALA A 168 -3.63 5.02 -17.52
C ALA A 168 -2.60 6.16 -17.61
N GLY A 169 -3.03 7.41 -17.39
CA GLY A 169 -2.13 8.57 -17.39
C GLY A 169 -1.13 8.53 -16.24
N TRP A 170 -1.58 8.11 -15.05
CA TRP A 170 -0.70 7.91 -13.89
C TRP A 170 0.23 6.71 -14.10
N ALA A 171 -0.31 5.60 -14.61
CA ALA A 171 0.49 4.41 -14.93
C ALA A 171 1.61 4.73 -15.92
N ARG A 172 1.33 5.49 -16.97
CA ARG A 172 2.34 5.94 -17.95
C ARG A 172 3.44 6.76 -17.29
N ALA A 173 3.10 7.71 -16.43
CA ALA A 173 4.09 8.51 -15.73
C ALA A 173 4.97 7.70 -14.76
N VAL A 174 4.43 6.64 -14.14
CA VAL A 174 5.22 5.68 -13.35
C VAL A 174 6.18 4.89 -14.25
N VAL A 175 5.70 4.42 -15.40
CA VAL A 175 6.51 3.68 -16.38
C VAL A 175 7.65 4.53 -16.90
N ASP A 176 7.37 5.76 -17.34
CA ASP A 176 8.38 6.69 -17.85
C ASP A 176 9.49 6.92 -16.82
N ARG A 177 9.10 7.15 -15.55
CA ARG A 177 10.05 7.36 -14.47
C ARG A 177 10.86 6.11 -14.13
N SER A 178 10.24 4.93 -14.17
CA SER A 178 10.90 3.65 -13.89
C SER A 178 11.91 3.29 -14.98
N ASN A 179 11.56 3.48 -16.25
CA ASN A 179 12.45 3.24 -17.39
C ASN A 179 13.65 4.20 -17.38
N GLN A 180 13.45 5.43 -16.92
CA GLN A 180 14.53 6.43 -16.79
C GLN A 180 15.40 6.24 -15.55
N ALA A 181 15.06 5.32 -14.65
CA ALA A 181 15.80 5.11 -13.40
C ALA A 181 17.13 4.36 -13.60
N GLY A 182 17.42 3.87 -14.82
CA GLY A 182 18.67 3.19 -15.14
C GLY A 182 18.85 1.87 -14.37
N ALA A 183 17.80 1.05 -14.36
CA ALA A 183 17.77 -0.26 -13.73
C ALA A 183 18.26 -1.35 -14.69
N ASP A 184 18.90 -2.39 -14.15
CA ASP A 184 19.24 -3.62 -14.86
C ASP A 184 18.03 -4.57 -14.90
N LEU A 185 17.23 -4.57 -13.82
CA LEU A 185 16.04 -5.38 -13.63
C LEU A 185 14.89 -4.53 -13.10
N ILE A 186 13.68 -4.74 -13.60
CA ILE A 186 12.46 -4.24 -12.95
C ILE A 186 11.69 -5.42 -12.36
N VAL A 187 11.22 -5.25 -11.13
CA VAL A 187 10.34 -6.22 -10.46
C VAL A 187 9.04 -5.55 -10.01
N VAL A 188 7.93 -6.26 -10.10
CA VAL A 188 6.64 -5.85 -9.52
C VAL A 188 6.22 -6.84 -8.45
N THR A 189 6.18 -6.41 -7.19
CA THR A 189 5.96 -7.31 -6.04
C THR A 189 4.49 -7.36 -5.60
N GLY A 190 3.55 -7.39 -6.54
CA GLY A 190 2.12 -7.59 -6.29
C GLY A 190 1.25 -6.33 -6.27
N ASP A 191 -0.07 -6.57 -6.19
CA ASP A 191 -1.14 -5.58 -6.14
C ASP A 191 -1.09 -4.58 -7.30
N PHE A 192 -1.23 -5.11 -8.51
CA PHE A 192 -1.27 -4.32 -9.74
C PHE A 192 -2.56 -3.49 -9.82
N ILE A 193 -3.70 -4.04 -9.38
CA ILE A 193 -5.02 -3.56 -9.78
C ILE A 193 -6.07 -3.61 -8.68
N ASP A 194 -7.14 -2.85 -8.90
CA ASP A 194 -8.44 -3.04 -8.26
C ASP A 194 -9.54 -3.14 -9.32
N GLY A 195 -10.11 -4.33 -9.48
CA GLY A 195 -11.17 -4.65 -10.45
C GLY A 195 -10.82 -5.80 -11.39
N SER A 196 -11.77 -6.24 -12.20
CA SER A 196 -11.53 -7.30 -13.20
C SER A 196 -10.70 -6.78 -14.39
N VAL A 197 -10.18 -7.71 -15.21
CA VAL A 197 -9.44 -7.36 -16.42
C VAL A 197 -10.27 -6.46 -17.33
N GLU A 198 -11.56 -6.74 -17.49
CA GLU A 198 -12.48 -5.95 -18.31
C GLU A 198 -12.58 -4.50 -17.82
N MET A 199 -12.58 -4.30 -16.51
CA MET A 199 -12.69 -2.97 -15.89
C MET A 199 -11.42 -2.14 -16.05
N ARG A 200 -10.25 -2.80 -16.09
CA ARG A 200 -8.93 -2.17 -15.92
C ARG A 200 -7.97 -2.32 -17.08
N ARG A 201 -8.30 -3.09 -18.12
CA ARG A 201 -7.44 -3.36 -19.29
C ARG A 201 -6.82 -2.09 -19.89
N ALA A 202 -7.60 -1.03 -20.05
CA ALA A 202 -7.11 0.22 -20.62
C ALA A 202 -6.21 1.00 -19.65
N ASP A 203 -6.52 0.96 -18.35
CA ASP A 203 -5.77 1.68 -17.32
C ASP A 203 -4.39 1.05 -17.06
N ILE A 204 -4.30 -0.28 -17.12
CA ILE A 204 -3.05 -1.02 -16.84
C ILE A 204 -2.14 -1.11 -18.07
N ALA A 205 -2.67 -0.98 -19.29
CA ALA A 205 -1.92 -1.17 -20.54
C ALA A 205 -0.55 -0.46 -20.62
N PRO A 206 -0.36 0.77 -20.09
CA PRO A 206 0.95 1.43 -20.11
C PRO A 206 2.06 0.62 -19.42
N LEU A 207 1.72 -0.21 -18.42
CA LEU A 207 2.71 -1.03 -17.71
C LEU A 207 3.43 -2.04 -18.61
N GLY A 208 2.85 -2.42 -19.75
CA GLY A 208 3.52 -3.25 -20.77
C GLY A 208 4.70 -2.56 -21.47
N GLN A 209 4.92 -1.27 -21.21
CA GLN A 209 6.08 -0.51 -21.71
C GLN A 209 7.22 -0.44 -20.69
N LEU A 210 7.11 -1.11 -19.54
CA LEU A 210 8.25 -1.28 -18.63
C LEU A 210 9.35 -2.07 -19.34
N GLN A 211 10.58 -1.58 -19.25
CA GLN A 211 11.72 -2.20 -19.89
C GLN A 211 12.98 -2.08 -19.04
N ALA A 212 13.72 -3.18 -18.94
CA ALA A 212 15.03 -3.25 -18.32
C ALA A 212 15.86 -4.32 -19.06
N PRO A 213 17.20 -4.20 -19.10
CA PRO A 213 18.08 -5.14 -19.80
C PRO A 213 17.83 -6.62 -19.46
N ASP A 214 17.65 -6.95 -18.18
CA ASP A 214 17.40 -8.32 -17.73
C ASP A 214 15.92 -8.69 -17.68
N GLY A 215 15.03 -7.76 -18.06
CA GLY A 215 13.60 -7.97 -18.19
C GLY A 215 12.78 -7.45 -17.00
N VAL A 216 11.49 -7.78 -17.04
CA VAL A 216 10.49 -7.35 -16.05
C VAL A 216 9.84 -8.59 -15.44
N TYR A 217 10.06 -8.80 -14.14
CA TYR A 217 9.54 -9.95 -13.40
C TYR A 217 8.47 -9.53 -12.40
N ALA A 218 7.55 -10.43 -12.08
CA ALA A 218 6.48 -10.09 -11.17
C ALA A 218 5.96 -11.28 -10.38
N ILE A 219 5.32 -10.97 -9.25
CA ILE A 219 4.49 -11.88 -8.47
C ILE A 219 3.10 -11.27 -8.27
N PRO A 220 2.07 -12.08 -8.03
CA PRO A 220 0.78 -11.58 -7.58
C PRO A 220 0.84 -11.06 -6.13
N GLY A 221 0.05 -10.03 -5.83
CA GLY A 221 -0.33 -9.66 -4.47
C GLY A 221 -1.71 -10.23 -4.14
N ASN A 222 -2.31 -9.81 -3.03
CA ASN A 222 -3.62 -10.31 -2.62
C ASN A 222 -4.75 -9.85 -3.55
N HIS A 223 -4.62 -8.68 -4.20
CA HIS A 223 -5.69 -8.12 -5.02
C HIS A 223 -5.94 -8.89 -6.32
N GLU A 224 -4.92 -9.50 -6.91
CA GLU A 224 -5.13 -10.38 -8.07
C GLU A 224 -6.04 -11.58 -7.72
N TYR A 225 -5.93 -12.11 -6.50
CA TYR A 225 -6.80 -13.18 -6.01
C TYR A 225 -8.23 -12.72 -5.73
N PHE A 226 -8.43 -11.44 -5.39
CA PHE A 226 -9.77 -10.89 -5.17
C PHE A 226 -10.55 -10.66 -6.48
N PHE A 227 -9.85 -10.50 -7.61
CA PHE A 227 -10.45 -10.05 -8.87
C PHE A 227 -10.23 -10.99 -10.07
N SER A 228 -10.25 -12.31 -9.84
CA SER A 228 -10.01 -13.38 -10.83
C SER A 228 -8.53 -13.55 -11.20
N TYR A 229 -7.82 -14.24 -10.30
CA TYR A 229 -6.39 -14.52 -10.44
C TYR A 229 -5.99 -15.13 -11.80
N PRO A 230 -6.65 -16.20 -12.31
CA PRO A 230 -6.22 -16.81 -13.58
C PRO A 230 -6.32 -15.86 -14.78
N ALA A 231 -7.32 -14.97 -14.79
CA ALA A 231 -7.49 -13.99 -15.86
C ALA A 231 -6.39 -12.92 -15.81
N TRP A 232 -6.08 -12.42 -14.61
CA TRP A 232 -5.01 -11.44 -14.41
C TRP A 232 -3.65 -12.01 -14.71
N MET A 233 -3.31 -13.22 -14.27
CA MET A 233 -2.01 -13.83 -14.56
C MET A 233 -1.78 -14.00 -16.07
N ARG A 234 -2.80 -14.45 -16.81
CA ARG A 234 -2.73 -14.53 -18.28
C ARG A 234 -2.57 -13.15 -18.92
N HIS A 235 -3.30 -12.15 -18.44
CA HIS A 235 -3.24 -10.80 -19.00
C HIS A 235 -1.89 -10.13 -18.75
N LEU A 236 -1.36 -10.20 -17.51
CA LEU A 236 -0.04 -9.68 -17.15
C LEU A 236 1.07 -10.37 -17.96
N ALA A 237 1.04 -11.70 -18.07
CA ALA A 237 1.99 -12.43 -18.90
C ALA A 237 1.93 -11.97 -20.38
N GLY A 238 0.73 -11.76 -20.92
CA GLY A 238 0.52 -11.22 -22.27
C GLY A 238 1.02 -9.78 -22.47
N MET A 239 1.23 -9.02 -21.39
CA MET A 239 1.86 -7.70 -21.43
C MET A 239 3.40 -7.74 -21.30
N GLY A 240 3.99 -8.94 -21.23
CA GLY A 240 5.45 -9.12 -21.18
C GLY A 240 6.02 -9.33 -19.77
N PHE A 241 5.18 -9.39 -18.72
CA PHE A 241 5.65 -9.71 -17.38
C PHE A 241 6.03 -11.19 -17.26
N ARG A 242 7.24 -11.46 -16.76
CA ARG A 242 7.69 -12.82 -16.42
C ARG A 242 7.23 -13.15 -15.00
N MET A 243 6.09 -13.83 -14.89
CA MET A 243 5.47 -14.17 -13.61
C MET A 243 6.25 -15.28 -12.89
N LEU A 244 6.49 -15.12 -11.58
CA LEU A 244 7.21 -16.08 -10.72
C LEU A 244 6.36 -16.63 -9.54
N PRO A 245 5.17 -17.22 -9.77
CA PRO A 245 4.40 -17.82 -8.68
C PRO A 245 5.06 -19.13 -8.21
N ASN A 246 5.67 -19.11 -7.03
CA ASN A 246 6.43 -20.25 -6.46
C ASN A 246 7.49 -20.80 -7.42
N ALA A 247 8.22 -19.89 -8.06
CA ALA A 247 9.22 -20.20 -9.09
C ALA A 247 10.40 -19.22 -8.99
N HIS A 248 11.48 -19.51 -9.70
CA HIS A 248 12.61 -18.60 -9.80
C HIS A 248 13.13 -18.48 -11.24
N THR A 249 13.96 -17.49 -11.43
CA THR A 249 14.86 -17.36 -12.58
C THR A 249 16.28 -17.11 -12.09
N VAL A 250 17.26 -17.28 -12.98
CA VAL A 250 18.66 -16.98 -12.69
C VAL A 250 19.14 -15.95 -13.69
N ILE A 251 19.47 -14.75 -13.21
CA ILE A 251 20.19 -13.77 -14.00
C ILE A 251 21.66 -14.18 -14.01
N ARG A 252 22.26 -14.29 -15.19
CA ARG A 252 23.66 -14.67 -15.36
C ARG A 252 24.51 -13.49 -15.79
N ARG A 253 25.70 -13.40 -15.20
CA ARG A 253 26.77 -12.48 -15.59
C ARG A 253 28.08 -13.25 -15.48
N ASP A 254 28.74 -13.45 -16.61
CA ASP A 254 29.89 -14.35 -16.72
C ASP A 254 29.55 -15.74 -16.17
N ASP A 255 30.38 -16.29 -15.28
CA ASP A 255 30.16 -17.58 -14.61
C ASP A 255 29.30 -17.48 -13.33
N ALA A 256 28.80 -16.28 -12.99
CA ALA A 256 28.05 -16.03 -11.76
C ALA A 256 26.54 -15.93 -12.00
N GLY A 257 25.76 -16.33 -10.99
CA GLY A 257 24.30 -16.25 -11.00
C GLY A 257 23.74 -15.42 -9.84
N LEU A 258 22.66 -14.71 -10.12
CA LEU A 258 21.77 -14.07 -9.13
C LEU A 258 20.39 -14.69 -9.28
N VAL A 259 19.88 -15.32 -8.22
CA VAL A 259 18.55 -15.95 -8.24
C VAL A 259 17.50 -14.90 -7.92
N ILE A 260 16.51 -14.75 -8.80
CA ILE A 260 15.30 -13.97 -8.55
C ILE A 260 14.17 -14.97 -8.35
N ALA A 261 13.73 -15.13 -7.10
CA ALA A 261 12.68 -16.06 -6.72
C ALA A 261 11.38 -15.29 -6.40
N GLY A 262 10.24 -15.90 -6.65
CA GLY A 262 8.94 -15.36 -6.29
C GLY A 262 8.05 -16.42 -5.65
N VAL A 263 7.18 -15.99 -4.75
CA VAL A 263 6.13 -16.83 -4.15
C VAL A 263 4.75 -16.25 -4.43
N THR A 264 3.71 -17.09 -4.34
CA THR A 264 2.32 -16.62 -4.35
C THR A 264 1.97 -15.85 -3.08
N ASP A 265 0.79 -15.21 -3.05
CA ASP A 265 0.32 -14.50 -1.85
C ASP A 265 -0.36 -15.44 -0.84
N LEU A 266 -0.38 -15.06 0.44
CA LEU A 266 -1.10 -15.79 1.50
C LEU A 266 -2.61 -15.94 1.25
N SER A 267 -3.19 -15.12 0.35
CA SER A 267 -4.59 -15.18 -0.08
C SER A 267 -4.85 -16.26 -1.13
N ALA A 268 -3.82 -16.80 -1.78
CA ALA A 268 -3.96 -17.77 -2.87
C ALA A 268 -4.86 -18.99 -2.53
N PRO A 269 -4.72 -19.62 -1.35
CA PRO A 269 -5.55 -20.80 -1.02
C PRO A 269 -7.04 -20.50 -0.93
N SER A 270 -7.43 -19.24 -0.66
CA SER A 270 -8.83 -18.84 -0.54
C SER A 270 -9.62 -18.95 -1.85
N VAL A 271 -8.92 -19.04 -2.98
CA VAL A 271 -9.51 -19.22 -4.32
C VAL A 271 -9.02 -20.51 -4.99
N GLY A 272 -8.47 -21.45 -4.21
CA GLY A 272 -8.01 -22.76 -4.70
C GLY A 272 -6.63 -22.75 -5.37
N GLU A 273 -5.87 -21.65 -5.26
CA GLU A 273 -4.52 -21.53 -5.81
C GLU A 273 -3.46 -21.96 -4.78
N ALA A 274 -2.26 -22.30 -5.25
CA ALA A 274 -1.18 -22.77 -4.39
C ALA A 274 -0.75 -21.70 -3.37
N ALA A 275 -0.62 -22.09 -2.11
CA ALA A 275 -0.07 -21.26 -1.03
C ALA A 275 1.39 -20.84 -1.34
N PRO A 276 1.92 -19.79 -0.69
CA PRO A 276 3.31 -19.40 -0.85
C PRO A 276 4.23 -20.56 -0.45
N ASP A 277 5.12 -20.97 -1.37
CA ASP A 277 6.00 -22.12 -1.19
C ASP A 277 7.43 -21.76 -1.62
N LEU A 278 8.22 -21.31 -0.65
CA LEU A 278 9.62 -20.94 -0.88
C LEU A 278 10.50 -22.15 -1.22
N VAL A 279 10.18 -23.34 -0.69
CA VAL A 279 10.96 -24.54 -0.99
C VAL A 279 10.82 -24.89 -2.45
N ARG A 280 9.59 -24.88 -2.96
CA ARG A 280 9.30 -25.07 -4.38
C ARG A 280 9.91 -23.96 -5.24
N ALA A 281 9.79 -22.70 -4.81
CA ALA A 281 10.35 -21.57 -5.55
C ALA A 281 11.87 -21.70 -5.77
N LEU A 282 12.59 -22.26 -4.79
CA LEU A 282 14.03 -22.46 -4.81
C LEU A 282 14.46 -23.87 -5.26
N GLN A 283 13.52 -24.71 -5.68
CA GLN A 283 13.86 -26.04 -6.18
C GLN A 283 14.78 -25.92 -7.40
N ASP A 284 15.88 -26.67 -7.39
CA ASP A 284 16.93 -26.67 -8.42
C ASP A 284 17.65 -25.33 -8.65
N ALA A 285 17.48 -24.35 -7.75
CA ALA A 285 18.24 -23.10 -7.80
C ALA A 285 19.75 -23.37 -7.59
N PRO A 286 20.65 -22.69 -8.31
CA PRO A 286 22.09 -22.91 -8.18
C PRO A 286 22.59 -22.72 -6.75
N ALA A 287 23.26 -23.73 -6.21
CA ALA A 287 23.82 -23.67 -4.86
C ALA A 287 24.83 -22.51 -4.76
N GLY A 288 24.74 -21.75 -3.66
CA GLY A 288 25.66 -20.64 -3.38
C GLY A 288 25.38 -19.34 -4.14
N ALA A 289 24.45 -19.31 -5.09
CA ALA A 289 24.02 -18.05 -5.70
C ALA A 289 23.15 -17.24 -4.71
N PRO A 290 23.38 -15.92 -4.54
CA PRO A 290 22.53 -15.10 -3.70
C PRO A 290 21.09 -15.07 -4.25
N VAL A 291 20.13 -15.09 -3.32
CA VAL A 291 18.69 -15.11 -3.63
C VAL A 291 18.06 -13.75 -3.29
N VAL A 292 17.43 -13.13 -4.29
CA VAL A 292 16.48 -12.03 -4.12
C VAL A 292 15.07 -12.61 -4.21
N LEU A 293 14.35 -12.59 -3.10
CA LEU A 293 12.97 -13.07 -2.99
C LEU A 293 11.98 -11.92 -3.20
N LEU A 294 11.05 -12.13 -4.12
CA LEU A 294 9.84 -11.35 -4.27
C LEU A 294 8.73 -12.03 -3.46
N ASP A 295 8.28 -11.38 -2.40
CA ASP A 295 7.16 -11.85 -1.57
C ASP A 295 6.32 -10.63 -1.19
N HIS A 296 5.06 -10.59 -1.63
CA HIS A 296 4.21 -9.41 -1.48
C HIS A 296 4.04 -9.04 0.00
N GLN A 297 3.87 -10.02 0.89
CA GLN A 297 3.67 -9.80 2.33
C GLN A 297 4.95 -10.07 3.13
N PRO A 298 5.38 -9.18 4.02
CA PRO A 298 6.61 -9.40 4.80
C PRO A 298 6.45 -10.42 5.94
N ARG A 299 5.26 -11.00 6.13
CA ARG A 299 4.91 -11.84 7.29
C ARG A 299 5.81 -13.06 7.45
N GLN A 300 6.29 -13.63 6.35
CA GLN A 300 7.12 -14.84 6.34
C GLN A 300 8.63 -14.56 6.25
N ALA A 301 9.06 -13.29 6.36
CA ALA A 301 10.45 -12.90 6.17
C ALA A 301 11.45 -13.60 7.11
N ARG A 302 11.04 -13.93 8.34
CA ARG A 302 11.90 -14.68 9.28
C ARG A 302 12.17 -16.10 8.79
N THR A 303 11.17 -16.74 8.18
CA THR A 303 11.31 -18.07 7.56
C THR A 303 12.19 -17.98 6.31
N ALA A 304 12.03 -16.94 5.49
CA ALA A 304 12.88 -16.70 4.33
C ALA A 304 14.35 -16.54 4.72
N ALA A 305 14.64 -15.76 5.78
CA ALA A 305 15.99 -15.60 6.31
C ALA A 305 16.62 -16.93 6.74
N GLN A 306 15.84 -17.80 7.42
CA GLN A 306 16.29 -19.14 7.82
C GLN A 306 16.59 -20.07 6.63
N ARG A 307 16.06 -19.78 5.45
CA ARG A 307 16.32 -20.51 4.20
C ARG A 307 17.48 -19.93 3.39
N GLY A 308 18.20 -18.94 3.92
CA GLY A 308 19.38 -18.37 3.26
C GLY A 308 19.05 -17.37 2.15
N VAL A 309 17.84 -16.82 2.13
CA VAL A 309 17.52 -15.67 1.27
C VAL A 309 18.43 -14.50 1.65
N ALA A 310 18.97 -13.79 0.65
CA ALA A 310 19.89 -12.67 0.88
C ALA A 310 19.16 -11.32 0.94
N LEU A 311 18.13 -11.15 0.10
CA LEU A 311 17.30 -9.96 0.05
C LEU A 311 15.84 -10.37 -0.17
N GLN A 312 14.92 -9.87 0.64
CA GLN A 312 13.48 -9.96 0.38
C GLN A 312 12.91 -8.57 0.07
N LEU A 313 12.14 -8.48 -1.03
CA LEU A 313 11.42 -7.29 -1.45
C LEU A 313 9.92 -7.51 -1.25
N SER A 314 9.30 -6.68 -0.41
CA SER A 314 7.88 -6.76 -0.05
C SER A 314 7.17 -5.42 -0.19
N GLY A 315 5.84 -5.49 -0.28
CA GLY A 315 4.91 -4.35 -0.35
C GLY A 315 3.81 -4.48 0.71
N HIS A 316 2.55 -4.44 0.29
CA HIS A 316 1.32 -4.80 1.03
C HIS A 316 0.91 -3.84 2.16
N THR A 317 1.88 -3.32 2.89
CA THR A 317 1.66 -2.54 4.13
C THR A 317 1.39 -1.06 3.85
N HIS A 318 1.77 -0.59 2.66
CA HIS A 318 1.81 0.82 2.24
C HIS A 318 2.53 1.76 3.22
N GLY A 319 3.42 1.22 4.08
CA GLY A 319 4.07 1.96 5.16
C GLY A 319 3.12 2.43 6.28
N GLY A 320 1.90 1.89 6.35
CA GLY A 320 0.87 2.34 7.29
C GLY A 320 0.15 3.62 6.89
N MET A 321 0.52 4.25 5.75
CA MET A 321 -0.13 5.41 5.12
C MET A 321 -0.07 6.74 5.92
N LEU A 322 -0.25 6.71 7.24
CA LEU A 322 -0.05 7.86 8.12
C LEU A 322 0.91 7.49 9.26
N VAL A 323 1.78 8.42 9.65
CA VAL A 323 2.63 8.26 10.84
C VAL A 323 1.77 7.94 12.07
N GLY A 324 2.13 6.88 12.79
CA GLY A 324 1.40 6.37 13.95
C GLY A 324 0.43 5.24 13.61
N LEU A 325 -0.10 5.18 12.37
CA LEU A 325 -0.94 4.06 11.93
C LEU A 325 -0.14 2.79 11.66
N ASP A 326 1.16 2.93 11.36
CA ASP A 326 2.13 1.84 11.24
C ASP A 326 2.08 0.89 12.45
N ARG A 327 1.91 1.42 13.67
CA ARG A 327 1.85 0.64 14.91
C ARG A 327 0.64 -0.30 14.99
N PHE A 328 -0.48 0.10 14.39
CA PHE A 328 -1.70 -0.71 14.38
C PHE A 328 -1.64 -1.82 13.32
N VAL A 329 -0.94 -1.59 12.21
CA VAL A 329 -0.77 -2.61 11.14
C VAL A 329 0.42 -3.54 11.39
N ALA A 330 1.39 -3.14 12.21
CA ALA A 330 2.60 -3.93 12.47
C ALA A 330 2.31 -5.34 12.97
N ARG A 331 1.35 -5.52 13.90
CA ARG A 331 1.04 -6.84 14.46
C ARG A 331 0.52 -7.81 13.40
N ALA A 332 -0.29 -7.33 12.45
CA ALA A 332 -0.79 -8.15 11.34
C ALA A 332 0.34 -8.55 10.38
N ASN A 333 1.43 -7.79 10.35
CA ASN A 333 2.58 -7.94 9.45
C ASN A 333 3.85 -8.45 10.14
N ALA A 334 3.71 -9.17 11.27
CA ALA A 334 4.82 -9.73 12.04
C ALA A 334 5.86 -8.69 12.54
N GLY A 335 5.45 -7.44 12.68
CA GLY A 335 6.28 -6.31 13.10
C GLY A 335 6.92 -5.52 11.94
N PHE A 336 6.75 -5.97 10.70
CA PHE A 336 7.35 -5.33 9.52
C PHE A 336 6.36 -4.42 8.82
N VAL A 337 6.71 -3.16 8.59
CA VAL A 337 5.79 -2.15 8.01
C VAL A 337 6.45 -1.24 6.99
N SER A 338 7.67 -0.76 7.22
CA SER A 338 8.27 0.23 6.31
C SER A 338 9.79 0.18 6.36
N GLY A 339 10.40 0.24 5.18
CA GLY A 339 11.83 0.37 5.03
C GLY A 339 12.59 -0.91 5.33
N HIS A 340 13.73 -0.75 5.98
CA HIS A 340 14.78 -1.75 6.04
C HIS A 340 14.79 -2.50 7.37
N TYR A 341 14.90 -3.83 7.31
CA TYR A 341 15.04 -4.71 8.46
C TYR A 341 16.16 -5.72 8.22
N GLU A 342 17.05 -5.89 9.18
CA GLU A 342 18.08 -6.93 9.14
C GLU A 342 17.57 -8.18 9.87
N LEU A 343 17.61 -9.32 9.18
CA LEU A 343 17.19 -10.62 9.69
C LEU A 343 18.35 -11.59 9.52
N GLY A 344 19.32 -11.51 10.43
CA GLY A 344 20.58 -12.25 10.33
C GLY A 344 21.41 -11.73 9.17
N ASP A 345 21.56 -12.55 8.13
CA ASP A 345 22.28 -12.18 6.91
C ASP A 345 21.36 -11.71 5.77
N MET A 346 20.05 -11.82 5.97
CA MET A 346 19.05 -11.34 5.02
C MET A 346 18.68 -9.90 5.31
N THR A 347 18.64 -9.07 4.27
CA THR A 347 17.95 -7.78 4.33
C THR A 347 16.51 -7.94 3.86
N LEU A 348 15.54 -7.51 4.66
CA LEU A 348 14.16 -7.31 4.23
C LEU A 348 13.95 -5.81 3.92
N TYR A 349 13.40 -5.54 2.74
CA TYR A 349 12.92 -4.21 2.37
C TYR A 349 11.40 -4.22 2.17
N VAL A 350 10.69 -3.46 2.99
CA VAL A 350 9.24 -3.27 2.88
C VAL A 350 8.98 -1.90 2.26
N SER A 351 8.53 -1.91 1.01
CA SER A 351 8.21 -0.68 0.29
C SER A 351 6.94 -0.03 0.86
N ASN A 352 6.92 1.30 0.86
CA ASN A 352 5.73 2.07 1.21
C ASN A 352 4.65 2.03 0.12
N GLY A 353 4.89 1.39 -1.03
CA GLY A 353 3.97 1.34 -2.15
C GLY A 353 4.27 2.40 -3.21
N THR A 354 4.18 2.01 -4.47
CA THR A 354 4.23 2.92 -5.62
C THR A 354 2.91 3.68 -5.74
N GLY A 355 1.79 2.98 -5.62
CA GLY A 355 0.45 3.53 -5.44
C GLY A 355 -0.05 3.29 -4.01
N LEU A 356 -1.35 3.05 -3.89
CA LEU A 356 -2.03 2.56 -2.69
C LEU A 356 -3.46 2.14 -3.05
N TRP A 357 -4.10 1.40 -2.16
CA TRP A 357 -5.50 1.03 -2.36
C TRP A 357 -6.46 2.24 -2.24
N PRO A 358 -7.38 2.49 -3.19
CA PRO A 358 -8.27 3.65 -3.21
C PRO A 358 -9.30 3.72 -2.08
N GLY A 359 -9.42 2.67 -1.26
CA GLY A 359 -10.27 2.68 -0.06
C GLY A 359 -9.71 3.43 1.14
N PHE A 360 -8.43 3.78 1.10
CA PHE A 360 -7.77 4.65 2.09
C PHE A 360 -6.65 5.45 1.40
N ALA A 361 -7.01 6.39 0.53
CA ALA A 361 -6.08 7.18 -0.26
C ALA A 361 -5.55 8.42 0.46
N LEU A 362 -4.81 8.19 1.55
CA LEU A 362 -4.25 9.24 2.40
C LEU A 362 -2.77 8.96 2.68
N ARG A 363 -1.88 9.95 2.49
CA ARG A 363 -0.46 9.84 2.89
C ARG A 363 0.05 11.05 3.65
N LEU A 364 0.42 10.87 4.93
CA LEU A 364 1.09 11.89 5.74
C LEU A 364 2.32 11.31 6.44
N GLY A 365 3.49 11.86 6.11
CA GLY A 365 4.79 11.40 6.66
C GLY A 365 5.24 10.02 6.18
N VAL A 366 4.50 9.38 5.28
CA VAL A 366 4.81 8.06 4.69
C VAL A 366 4.79 8.17 3.16
N PRO A 367 5.87 8.69 2.54
CA PRO A 367 5.90 8.94 1.10
C PRO A 367 5.81 7.61 0.32
N SER A 368 5.04 7.62 -0.77
CA SER A 368 5.11 6.59 -1.81
C SER A 368 6.46 6.63 -2.53
N GLU A 369 6.83 5.50 -3.13
CA GLU A 369 8.16 5.30 -3.71
C GLU A 369 8.15 4.41 -4.96
N ILE A 370 9.02 4.75 -5.90
CA ILE A 370 9.60 3.80 -6.86
C ILE A 370 10.99 3.50 -6.32
N THR A 371 11.22 2.28 -5.86
CA THR A 371 12.45 1.97 -5.13
C THR A 371 13.51 1.48 -6.09
N ARG A 372 14.65 2.17 -6.16
CA ARG A 372 15.84 1.71 -6.88
C ARG A 372 16.83 1.13 -5.88
N ILE A 373 16.89 -0.20 -5.83
CA ILE A 373 17.79 -0.96 -4.99
C ILE A 373 19.11 -1.18 -5.74
N THR A 374 20.22 -0.71 -5.18
CA THR A 374 21.56 -1.03 -5.66
C THR A 374 22.16 -2.11 -4.78
N LEU A 375 22.51 -3.25 -5.39
CA LEU A 375 23.19 -4.34 -4.71
C LEU A 375 24.67 -4.01 -4.57
N ARG A 376 25.23 -4.24 -3.38
CA ARG A 376 26.65 -4.04 -3.08
C ARG A 376 27.20 -5.26 -2.38
N ARG A 377 28.48 -5.52 -2.60
CA ARG A 377 29.20 -6.54 -1.83
C ARG A 377 29.31 -6.08 -0.38
N ARG A 378 29.08 -7.00 0.55
CA ARG A 378 29.26 -6.76 1.98
C ARG A 378 30.71 -6.89 2.41
#